data_AF-A0A382NPU0-F1
#
_entry.id   AF-A0A382NPU0-F1
#
_cell.length_a   1.000
_cell.length_b   1.000
_cell.length_c   1.000
_cell.angle_alpha   90.00
_cell.angle_beta   90.00
_cell.angle_gamma   90.00
#
_symmetry.space_group_name_H-M   'P 1'
#
loop_
_entity.id
_entity.type
_entity.pdbx_description
1 polymer ?
#
loop_
_entity_poly.entity_id
_entity_poly.type
_entity_poly.pdbx_seq_one_letter_code
_entity_poly.pdbx_strand_id
1 'polypeptide(L)'
;MIIWPLFGTTNQLLAGLTLLVISVILVKLGRPSRYTMIPMVFVTTMAFVSALIQLRNLYTAGNYFLVIVDLLIVVASIFVMLEASSAFIREKRKAAAAAAG
;
A
#
# COMPACT_ATOMS: atom_id res chain seq x y z
N MET A 1 -16.78 2.95 19.33
CA MET A 1 -16.29 3.26 17.96
C MET A 1 -15.07 2.38 17.60
N ILE A 2 -15.23 1.04 17.52
CA ILE A 2 -14.08 0.11 17.38
C ILE A 2 -13.93 -0.41 15.94
N ILE A 3 -15.03 -0.46 15.20
CA ILE A 3 -15.09 -0.92 13.80
C ILE A 3 -14.67 0.15 12.79
N TRP A 4 -14.93 1.42 13.10
CA TRP A 4 -14.62 2.54 12.20
C TRP A 4 -13.14 2.63 11.80
N PRO A 5 -12.18 2.46 12.71
CA PRO A 5 -10.77 2.48 12.35
C PRO A 5 -10.35 1.32 11.43
N LEU A 6 -10.96 0.13 11.57
CA LEU A 6 -10.75 -1.03 10.70
C LEU A 6 -11.23 -0.78 9.27
N PHE A 7 -12.36 -0.07 9.12
CA PHE A 7 -12.79 0.39 7.79
C PHE A 7 -11.81 1.40 7.21
N GLY A 8 -11.28 2.31 8.03
CA GLY A 8 -10.25 3.27 7.62
C GLY A 8 -8.98 2.60 7.10
N THR A 9 -8.41 1.63 7.84
CA THR A 9 -7.20 0.91 7.43
C THR A 9 -7.42 0.09 6.17
N THR A 10 -8.56 -0.60 6.05
CA THR A 10 -8.93 -1.34 4.83
C THR A 10 -9.03 -0.42 3.60
N ASN A 11 -9.63 0.76 3.77
CA ASN A 11 -9.77 1.74 2.68
C ASN A 11 -8.41 2.30 2.23
N GLN A 12 -7.48 2.54 3.16
CA GLN A 12 -6.13 2.96 2.84
C GLN A 12 -5.39 1.89 2.03
N LEU A 13 -5.56 0.61 2.38
CA LEU A 13 -5.01 -0.51 1.62
C LEU A 13 -5.62 -0.60 0.21
N LEU A 14 -6.93 -0.45 0.08
CA LEU A 14 -7.62 -0.46 -1.22
C LEU A 14 -7.19 0.73 -2.10
N ALA A 15 -6.97 1.90 -1.51
CA ALA A 15 -6.43 3.05 -2.21
C ALA A 15 -5.00 2.77 -2.73
N GLY A 16 -4.15 2.15 -1.90
CA GLY A 16 -2.82 1.68 -2.32
C GLY A 16 -2.86 0.70 -3.49
N LEU A 17 -3.76 -0.30 -3.42
CA LEU A 17 -3.95 -1.30 -4.48
C LEU A 17 -4.49 -0.66 -5.77
N THR A 18 -5.41 0.28 -5.67
CA THR A 18 -5.97 0.99 -6.83
C THR A 18 -4.88 1.79 -7.53
N LEU A 19 -4.05 2.51 -6.77
CA LEU A 19 -2.91 3.23 -7.34
C LEU A 19 -1.90 2.28 -7.98
N LEU A 20 -1.64 1.11 -7.37
CA LEU A 20 -0.80 0.06 -7.96
C LEU A 20 -1.34 -0.36 -9.33
N VAL A 21 -2.63 -0.68 -9.43
CA VAL A 21 -3.29 -1.07 -10.68
C VAL A 21 -3.17 0.06 -11.72
N ILE A 22 -3.44 1.31 -11.34
CA ILE A 22 -3.32 2.47 -12.24
C ILE A 22 -1.88 2.64 -12.71
N SER A 23 -0.88 2.51 -11.84
CA SER A 23 0.53 2.58 -12.22
C SER A 23 0.91 1.47 -13.20
N VAL A 24 0.45 0.23 -13.00
CA VAL A 24 0.68 -0.87 -13.95
C VAL A 24 0.03 -0.58 -15.30
N ILE A 25 -1.19 -0.06 -15.31
CA ILE A 25 -1.90 0.33 -16.54
C ILE A 25 -1.14 1.44 -17.28
N LEU A 26 -0.70 2.49 -16.58
CA LEU A 26 0.09 3.58 -17.19
C LEU A 26 1.42 3.09 -17.78
N VAL A 27 2.09 2.18 -17.09
CA VAL A 27 3.32 1.55 -17.59
C VAL A 27 3.03 0.74 -18.86
N LYS A 28 1.93 -0.01 -18.92
CA LYS A 28 1.51 -0.74 -20.13
C LYS A 28 1.17 0.19 -21.29
N LEU A 29 0.64 1.39 -21.00
CA LEU A 29 0.31 2.42 -21.99
C LEU A 29 1.51 3.27 -22.42
N GLY A 30 2.73 3.00 -21.91
CA GLY A 30 3.93 3.78 -22.22
C GLY A 30 3.89 5.23 -21.69
N ARG A 31 2.99 5.54 -20.76
CA ARG A 31 2.82 6.88 -20.19
C ARG A 31 3.65 7.05 -18.91
N PRO A 32 4.06 8.29 -18.57
CA PRO A 32 4.86 8.53 -17.38
C PRO A 32 4.09 8.14 -16.10
N SER A 33 4.50 7.01 -15.49
CA SER A 33 3.89 6.46 -14.28
C SER A 33 4.29 7.19 -12.99
N ARG A 34 5.29 8.09 -13.07
CA ARG A 34 5.88 8.84 -11.94
C ARG A 34 4.83 9.54 -11.07
N TYR A 35 3.82 10.14 -11.70
CA TYR A 35 2.78 10.91 -11.00
C TYR A 35 1.84 10.04 -10.16
N THR A 36 1.75 8.73 -10.45
CA THR A 36 0.95 7.78 -9.68
C THR A 36 1.77 6.97 -8.67
N MET A 37 3.06 6.77 -8.97
CA MET A 37 3.98 6.02 -8.10
C MET A 37 4.29 6.72 -6.78
N ILE A 38 4.50 8.04 -6.79
CA ILE A 38 4.83 8.80 -5.57
C ILE A 38 3.66 8.76 -4.57
N PRO A 39 2.40 9.08 -4.96
CA PRO A 39 1.25 8.93 -4.06
C PRO A 39 1.07 7.49 -3.57
N MET A 40 1.31 6.50 -4.43
CA MET A 40 1.15 5.09 -4.07
C MET A 40 2.05 4.66 -2.91
N VAL A 41 3.35 4.98 -2.98
CA VAL A 41 4.31 4.61 -1.93
C VAL A 41 3.94 5.28 -0.61
N PHE A 42 3.57 6.57 -0.66
CA PHE A 42 3.13 7.31 0.52
C PHE A 42 1.89 6.67 1.17
N VAL A 43 0.83 6.46 0.38
CA VAL A 43 -0.43 5.88 0.88
C VAL A 43 -0.21 4.47 1.43
N THR A 44 0.59 3.64 0.75
CA THR A 44 0.88 2.26 1.19
C THR A 44 1.67 2.24 2.50
N THR A 45 2.65 3.14 2.66
CA THR A 45 3.41 3.27 3.91
C THR A 45 2.52 3.74 5.06
N MET A 46 1.67 4.74 4.81
CA MET A 46 0.71 5.23 5.81
C MET A 46 -0.31 4.16 6.18
N ALA A 47 -0.81 3.38 5.21
CA ALA A 47 -1.71 2.26 5.46
C ALA A 47 -1.07 1.21 6.37
N PHE A 48 0.20 0.86 6.12
CA PHE A 48 0.95 -0.10 6.93
C PHE A 48 1.14 0.38 8.38
N VAL A 49 1.60 1.62 8.57
CA VAL A 49 1.77 2.21 9.91
C VAL A 49 0.43 2.29 10.66
N SER A 50 -0.63 2.70 9.97
CA SER A 50 -1.98 2.77 10.51
C SER A 50 -2.48 1.40 10.97
N ALA A 51 -2.28 0.35 10.17
CA ALA A 51 -2.63 -1.02 10.53
C ALA A 51 -1.84 -1.53 11.75
N LEU A 52 -0.54 -1.26 11.85
CA LEU A 52 0.25 -1.66 13.03
C LEU A 52 -0.22 -0.99 14.33
N ILE A 53 -0.55 0.31 14.27
CA ILE A 53 -1.10 1.05 15.41
C ILE A 53 -2.47 0.46 15.79
N GLN A 54 -3.30 0.14 14.79
CA GLN A 54 -4.62 -0.45 14.98
C GLN A 54 -4.54 -1.83 15.64
N LEU A 55 -3.61 -2.67 15.19
CA LEU A 55 -3.38 -4.01 15.73
C LEU A 55 -3.06 -3.95 17.23
N ARG A 56 -2.15 -3.04 17.63
CA ARG A 56 -1.81 -2.81 19.03
C ARG A 56 -3.05 -2.38 19.83
N ASN A 57 -3.82 -1.43 19.31
CA ASN A 57 -5.02 -0.92 19.99
C ASN A 57 -6.08 -2.01 20.18
N LEU A 58 -6.33 -2.84 19.15
CA LEU A 58 -7.29 -3.95 19.22
C LEU A 58 -6.84 -5.05 20.19
N TYR A 59 -5.54 -5.34 20.22
CA TYR A 59 -4.94 -6.28 21.16
C TYR A 59 -5.10 -5.81 22.61
N THR A 60 -4.78 -4.55 22.89
CA THR A 60 -4.95 -3.97 24.24
C THR A 60 -6.41 -3.87 24.67
N ALA A 61 -7.35 -3.76 23.72
CA ALA A 61 -8.78 -3.71 23.98
C ALA A 61 -9.42 -5.10 24.17
N GLY A 62 -8.66 -6.20 24.08
CA GLY A 62 -9.16 -7.57 24.26
C GLY A 62 -10.06 -8.07 23.13
N ASN A 63 -10.14 -7.36 22.00
CA ASN A 63 -11.02 -7.72 20.88
C ASN A 63 -10.33 -8.70 19.92
N TYR A 64 -10.08 -9.93 20.37
CA TYR A 64 -9.28 -10.93 19.63
C TYR A 64 -9.83 -11.28 18.24
N PHE A 65 -11.15 -11.28 18.04
CA PHE A 65 -11.75 -11.49 16.73
C PHE A 65 -11.28 -10.43 15.71
N LEU A 66 -11.32 -9.16 16.12
CA LEU A 66 -10.90 -8.04 15.29
C LEU A 66 -9.38 -8.02 15.09
N VAL A 67 -8.60 -8.48 16.07
CA VAL A 67 -7.14 -8.66 15.93
C VAL A 67 -6.80 -9.64 14.82
N ILE A 68 -7.52 -10.76 14.71
CA ILE A 68 -7.28 -11.75 13.64
C ILE A 68 -7.58 -11.13 12.27
N VAL A 69 -8.70 -10.40 12.16
CA VAL A 69 -9.07 -9.70 10.92
C VAL A 69 -8.02 -8.65 10.54
N ASP A 70 -7.57 -7.85 11.50
CA ASP A 70 -6.54 -6.82 11.28
C ASP A 70 -5.18 -7.44 10.90
N LEU A 71 -4.84 -8.60 11.47
CA LEU A 71 -3.63 -9.34 11.11
C LEU A 71 -3.63 -9.75 9.64
N LEU A 72 -4.77 -10.18 9.10
CA LEU A 72 -4.91 -10.47 7.66
C LEU A 72 -4.69 -9.22 6.80
N ILE A 73 -5.19 -8.06 7.26
CA ILE A 73 -4.98 -6.76 6.59
C ILE A 73 -3.48 -6.40 6.62
N VAL A 74 -2.80 -6.60 7.75
CA VAL A 74 -1.36 -6.35 7.87
C VAL A 74 -0.58 -7.23 6.88
N VAL A 75 -0.89 -8.53 6.79
CA VAL A 75 -0.24 -9.42 5.81
C VAL A 75 -0.49 -8.96 4.37
N ALA A 76 -1.74 -8.61 4.03
CA ALA A 76 -2.07 -8.08 2.72
C ALA A 76 -1.32 -6.77 2.42
N SER A 77 -1.17 -5.88 3.41
CA SER A 77 -0.46 -4.61 3.24
C SER A 77 1.04 -4.82 2.98
N ILE A 78 1.65 -5.85 3.57
CA ILE A 78 3.04 -6.24 3.29
C ILE A 78 3.18 -6.66 1.82
N PHE A 79 2.28 -7.50 1.31
CA PHE A 79 2.32 -7.90 -0.11
C PHE A 79 2.17 -6.69 -1.05
N VAL A 80 1.23 -5.78 -0.76
CA VAL A 80 1.06 -4.56 -1.55
C VAL A 80 2.31 -3.67 -1.48
N MET A 81 2.94 -3.55 -0.31
CA MET A 81 4.15 -2.74 -0.13
C MET A 81 5.35 -3.31 -0.89
N LEU A 82 5.48 -4.64 -0.95
CA LEU A 82 6.48 -5.31 -1.78
C LEU A 82 6.24 -5.05 -3.27
N GLU A 83 5.00 -5.15 -3.73
CA GLU A 83 4.66 -4.92 -5.14
C GLU A 83 4.81 -3.44 -5.54
N ALA A 84 4.46 -2.51 -4.64
CA ALA A 84 4.68 -1.09 -4.84
C ALA A 84 6.18 -0.75 -4.93
N SER A 85 7.00 -1.37 -4.07
CA SER A 85 8.45 -1.19 -4.06
C SER A 85 9.11 -1.79 -5.30
N SER A 86 8.68 -2.98 -5.74
CA SER A 86 9.18 -3.64 -6.95
C SER A 86 8.86 -2.81 -8.20
N ALA A 87 7.63 -2.28 -8.29
CA ALA A 87 7.21 -1.37 -9.35
C ALA A 87 8.07 -0.09 -9.36
N PHE A 88 8.37 0.48 -8.18
CA PHE A 88 9.17 1.70 -8.07
C PHE A 88 10.62 1.49 -8.51
N ILE A 89 11.24 0.39 -8.10
CA ILE A 89 12.61 0.05 -8.49
C ILE A 89 12.69 -0.18 -10.01
N ARG A 90 11.69 -0.84 -10.60
CA ARG A 90 11.63 -1.07 -12.05
C ARG A 90 11.60 0.24 -12.83
N GLU A 91 10.79 1.20 -12.40
CA GLU A 91 10.68 2.49 -13.07
C GLU A 91 11.93 3.37 -12.86
N LYS A 92 12.56 3.36 -11.66
CA LYS A 92 13.88 3.99 -11.48
C LYS A 92 14.93 3.43 -12.45
N ARG A 93 14.93 2.12 -12.68
CA ARG A 93 15.88 1.45 -13.58
C ARG A 93 15.67 1.86 -15.05
N LYS A 94 14.41 1.98 -15.49
CA LYS A 94 14.06 2.49 -16.83
C LYS A 94 14.48 3.96 -17.01
N ALA A 95 14.23 4.80 -16.01
CA ALA A 95 14.63 6.21 -16.07
C ALA A 95 16.15 6.38 -16.18
N ALA A 96 16.92 5.57 -15.46
CA ALA A 96 18.39 5.57 -15.54
C ALA A 96 18.89 5.11 -16.92
N ALA A 97 18.27 4.08 -17.52
CA ALA A 97 18.63 3.60 -18.85
C ALA A 97 18.34 4.63 -19.96
N ALA A 98 17.25 5.37 -19.86
CA ALA A 98 16.89 6.42 -20.82
C ALA A 98 17.80 7.67 -20.74
N ALA A 99 18.47 7.90 -19.60
CA ALA A 99 19.43 8.99 -19.44
C ALA A 99 20.86 8.62 -19.91
N ALA A 100 21.09 7.34 -20.22
CA ALA A 100 22.40 6.82 -20.61
C ALA A 100 22.52 6.52 -22.13
N GLY A 101 21.46 6.71 -22.90
CA GLY A 101 21.43 6.58 -24.37
C GLY A 101 21.06 7.89 -25.02
#